data_AF-A0A7X2ZFG4-F1
#
_entry.id   AF-A0A7X2ZFG4-F1
#
_cell.length_a   1.000
_cell.length_b   1.000
_cell.length_c   1.000
_cell.angle_alpha   90.00
_cell.angle_beta   90.00
_cell.angle_gamma   90.00
#
_symmetry.space_group_name_H-M   'P 1'
#
loop_
_entity.id
_entity.type
_entity.pdbx_description
1 polymer ?
#
loop_
_entity_poly.entity_id
_entity_poly.type
_entity_poly.pdbx_seq_one_letter_code
_entity_poly.pdbx_strand_id
1 'polypeptide(L)'
;MSLKRMSVMEQKYEVKDVAIYLRKSRGEVPDDKDDLNKHERELIELATSYGWRYSIYKEIGSSASIEYRPEMVRLLQDVEADLFDAVLVMDYDRLSRGDLEAQGKIRRILKNSVTKVITPTKVYDFNNEEAELINDIEGVFSRREYRMIRRRLNRGKKRGAKNGNWTNGKPPFPYVYNPLTKTLMLTLIS
;
A
#
# COMPACT_ATOMS: atom_id res chain seq x y z
N MET A 1 26.67 0.05 16.87
CA MET A 1 25.36 0.57 16.40
C MET A 1 24.25 -0.49 16.37
N SER A 2 24.57 -1.80 16.40
CA SER A 2 23.58 -2.91 16.28
C SER A 2 22.78 -3.21 17.56
N LEU A 3 23.43 -3.36 18.71
CA LEU A 3 22.78 -3.75 19.99
C LEU A 3 21.70 -2.76 20.49
N LYS A 4 21.89 -1.46 20.24
CA LYS A 4 20.96 -0.41 20.71
C LYS A 4 19.65 -0.37 19.90
N ARG A 5 19.65 -0.85 18.65
CA ARG A 5 18.42 -1.00 17.84
C ARG A 5 17.63 -2.24 18.23
N MET A 6 18.31 -3.35 18.53
CA MET A 6 17.68 -4.58 19.03
C MET A 6 16.93 -4.34 20.34
N SER A 7 17.57 -3.67 21.31
CA SER A 7 16.97 -3.32 22.60
C SER A 7 15.72 -2.42 22.49
N VAL A 8 15.60 -1.59 21.45
CA VAL A 8 14.43 -0.70 21.25
C VAL A 8 13.24 -1.45 20.65
N MET A 9 13.47 -2.50 19.85
CA MET A 9 12.39 -3.35 19.35
C MET A 9 11.83 -4.26 20.44
N GLU A 10 12.68 -4.88 21.26
CA GLU A 10 12.28 -5.71 22.41
C GLU A 10 11.44 -4.95 23.45
N GLN A 11 11.79 -3.68 23.73
CA GLN A 11 11.09 -2.90 24.74
C GLN A 11 9.75 -2.32 24.26
N LYS A 12 9.46 -2.36 22.95
CA LYS A 12 8.27 -1.70 22.38
C LYS A 12 7.15 -2.68 21.99
N TYR A 13 7.45 -3.95 21.71
CA TYR A 13 6.44 -4.90 21.23
C TYR A 13 6.64 -6.29 21.85
N GLU A 14 5.58 -6.85 22.46
CA GLU A 14 5.58 -8.24 22.95
C GLU A 14 5.32 -9.18 21.76
N VAL A 15 6.40 -9.67 21.13
CA VAL A 15 6.36 -10.61 20.00
C VAL A 15 6.98 -11.94 20.44
N LYS A 16 6.27 -13.05 20.25
CA LYS A 16 6.72 -14.41 20.61
C LYS A 16 6.63 -15.37 19.43
N ASP A 17 5.54 -15.32 18.67
CA ASP A 17 5.27 -16.22 17.55
C ASP A 17 5.22 -15.45 16.23
N VAL A 18 6.02 -15.89 15.26
CA VAL A 18 6.16 -15.21 13.97
C VAL A 18 6.00 -16.14 12.78
N ALA A 19 5.43 -15.63 11.70
CA ALA A 19 5.39 -16.33 10.42
C ALA A 19 6.40 -15.73 9.46
N ILE A 20 7.27 -16.54 8.86
CA ILE A 20 8.22 -16.11 7.84
C ILE A 20 7.60 -16.40 6.47
N TYR A 21 7.36 -15.35 5.67
CA TYR A 21 6.83 -15.50 4.32
C TYR A 21 7.91 -15.25 3.27
N LEU A 22 8.21 -16.28 2.49
CA LEU A 22 9.18 -16.27 1.41
C LEU A 22 8.48 -16.57 0.09
N ARG A 23 8.84 -15.83 -0.96
CA ARG A 23 8.29 -16.05 -2.30
C ARG A 23 9.36 -15.95 -3.37
N LYS A 24 9.32 -16.89 -4.32
CA LYS A 24 10.12 -16.88 -5.56
C LYS A 24 9.24 -16.87 -6.81
N SER A 25 9.63 -16.08 -7.81
CA SER A 25 8.98 -16.10 -9.12
C SER A 25 9.50 -17.26 -9.97
N ARG A 26 8.61 -18.03 -10.61
CA ARG A 26 9.00 -19.01 -11.65
C ARG A 26 9.32 -18.24 -12.93
N GLY A 27 10.58 -17.90 -13.15
CA GLY A 27 11.04 -17.20 -14.34
C GLY A 27 12.38 -16.46 -14.18
N GLU A 28 12.85 -16.30 -12.94
CA GLU A 28 14.13 -15.67 -12.66
C GLU A 28 15.31 -16.64 -12.88
N VAL A 29 16.41 -16.07 -13.37
CA VAL A 29 17.67 -16.70 -13.80
C VAL A 29 18.25 -17.58 -12.67
N PRO A 30 19.05 -18.64 -12.96
CA PRO A 30 19.56 -19.57 -11.95
C PRO A 30 20.25 -18.95 -10.71
N ASP A 31 20.81 -17.73 -10.82
CA ASP A 31 21.42 -16.97 -9.70
C ASP A 31 20.46 -16.68 -8.54
N ASP A 32 19.16 -16.53 -8.81
CA ASP A 32 18.14 -16.20 -7.79
C ASP A 32 17.80 -17.38 -6.86
N LYS A 33 18.44 -18.55 -7.02
CA LYS A 33 18.38 -19.59 -5.96
C LYS A 33 19.18 -19.16 -4.74
N ASP A 34 20.25 -18.42 -4.94
CA ASP A 34 21.12 -17.97 -3.86
C ASP A 34 20.41 -16.86 -3.05
N ASP A 35 19.66 -15.99 -3.72
CA ASP A 35 18.98 -14.87 -3.08
C ASP A 35 17.79 -15.29 -2.21
N LEU A 36 17.01 -16.29 -2.60
CA LEU A 36 15.94 -16.82 -1.73
C LEU A 36 16.51 -17.47 -0.47
N ASN A 37 17.60 -18.20 -0.59
CA ASN A 37 18.26 -18.83 0.56
C ASN A 37 18.93 -17.79 1.47
N LYS A 38 19.46 -16.70 0.91
CA LYS A 38 19.96 -15.55 1.68
C LYS A 38 18.83 -14.88 2.46
N HIS A 39 17.71 -14.59 1.81
CA HIS A 39 16.53 -14.01 2.47
C HIS A 39 15.98 -14.92 3.58
N GLU A 40 15.93 -16.24 3.33
CA GLU A 40 15.52 -17.22 4.32
C GLU A 40 16.43 -17.19 5.55
N ARG A 41 17.75 -17.22 5.34
CA ARG A 41 18.73 -17.13 6.44
C ARG A 41 18.60 -15.84 7.22
N GLU A 42 18.49 -14.70 6.53
CA GLU A 42 18.39 -13.39 7.15
C GLU A 42 17.15 -13.28 8.06
N LEU A 43 15.99 -13.76 7.59
CA LEU A 43 14.75 -13.72 8.39
C LEU A 43 14.77 -14.73 9.55
N ILE A 44 15.40 -15.89 9.37
CA ILE A 44 15.59 -16.87 10.46
C ILE A 44 16.56 -16.33 11.51
N GLU A 45 17.67 -15.74 11.09
CA GLU A 45 18.64 -15.08 11.98
C GLU A 45 17.97 -13.95 12.76
N LEU A 46 17.14 -13.15 12.08
CA LEU A 46 16.33 -12.11 12.71
C LEU A 46 15.43 -12.71 13.80
N ALA A 47 14.60 -13.70 13.48
CA ALA A 47 13.71 -14.35 14.45
C ALA A 47 14.48 -14.97 15.63
N THR A 48 15.59 -15.65 15.34
CA THR A 48 16.43 -16.31 16.34
C THR A 48 17.12 -15.29 17.26
N SER A 49 17.58 -14.17 16.70
CA SER A 49 18.25 -13.10 17.47
C SER A 49 17.36 -12.44 18.52
N TYR A 50 16.03 -12.46 18.29
CA TYR A 50 15.02 -11.95 19.22
C TYR A 50 14.33 -13.07 20.02
N GLY A 51 14.73 -14.33 19.84
CA GLY A 51 14.13 -15.47 20.55
C GLY A 51 12.70 -15.81 20.14
N TRP A 52 12.25 -15.40 18.95
CA TRP A 52 10.91 -15.68 18.45
C TRP A 52 10.79 -17.11 17.90
N ARG A 53 9.66 -17.76 18.18
CA ARG A 53 9.29 -19.03 17.54
C ARG A 53 8.77 -18.73 16.15
N TYR A 54 9.21 -19.47 15.13
CA TYR A 54 8.85 -19.18 13.75
C TYR A 54 8.27 -20.37 12.99
N SER A 55 7.36 -20.07 12.06
CA SER A 55 6.87 -21.00 11.03
C SER A 55 7.14 -20.44 9.63
N ILE A 56 7.60 -21.28 8.70
CA ILE A 56 8.02 -20.83 7.35
C ILE A 56 6.95 -21.19 6.30
N TYR A 57 6.59 -20.19 5.50
CA TYR A 57 5.68 -20.28 4.36
C TYR A 57 6.45 -19.94 3.09
N LYS A 58 6.66 -20.94 2.21
CA LYS A 58 7.54 -20.81 1.05
C LYS A 58 6.79 -21.01 -0.27
N GLU A 59 6.56 -19.91 -0.97
CA GLU A 59 5.80 -19.86 -2.20
C GLU A 59 6.71 -19.88 -3.44
N ILE A 60 6.45 -20.75 -4.41
CA ILE A 60 7.18 -20.81 -5.69
C ILE A 60 6.18 -20.69 -6.85
N GLY A 61 6.12 -19.52 -7.49
CA GLY A 61 5.18 -19.32 -8.59
C GLY A 61 5.24 -17.94 -9.23
N SER A 62 4.77 -17.84 -10.47
CA SER A 62 4.75 -16.59 -11.27
C SER A 62 3.47 -15.77 -11.08
N SER A 63 2.38 -16.36 -10.58
CA SER A 63 1.05 -15.72 -10.53
C SER A 63 0.99 -14.51 -9.60
N ALA A 64 0.33 -13.43 -10.02
CA ALA A 64 0.19 -12.20 -9.24
C ALA A 64 -0.95 -12.27 -8.21
N SER A 65 -2.07 -12.92 -8.55
CA SER A 65 -3.27 -12.94 -7.70
C SER A 65 -3.09 -13.84 -6.47
N ILE A 66 -3.65 -13.41 -5.33
CA ILE A 66 -3.57 -14.13 -4.05
C ILE A 66 -4.13 -15.55 -4.14
N GLU A 67 -5.21 -15.76 -4.89
CA GLU A 67 -5.91 -17.06 -4.97
C GLU A 67 -5.03 -18.18 -5.53
N TYR A 68 -4.02 -17.84 -6.33
CA TYR A 68 -3.05 -18.79 -6.88
C TYR A 68 -1.76 -18.87 -6.04
N ARG A 69 -1.83 -18.45 -4.76
CA ARG A 69 -0.71 -18.43 -3.80
C ARG A 69 -1.10 -19.25 -2.57
N PRO A 70 -1.07 -20.59 -2.64
CA PRO A 70 -1.55 -21.46 -1.57
C PRO A 70 -0.88 -21.18 -0.22
N GLU A 71 0.42 -20.85 -0.21
CA GLU A 71 1.14 -20.55 1.03
C GLU A 71 0.77 -19.17 1.60
N MET A 72 0.45 -18.20 0.74
CA MET A 72 -0.10 -16.92 1.19
C MET A 72 -1.51 -17.10 1.76
N VAL A 73 -2.35 -17.90 1.12
CA VAL A 73 -3.71 -18.17 1.60
C VAL A 73 -3.65 -18.85 2.96
N ARG A 74 -2.80 -19.88 3.11
CA ARG A 74 -2.57 -20.57 4.39
C ARG A 74 -2.07 -19.61 5.47
N LEU A 75 -1.05 -18.81 5.16
CA LEU A 75 -0.54 -17.79 6.07
C LEU A 75 -1.65 -16.84 6.56
N LEU A 76 -2.47 -16.32 5.65
CA LEU A 76 -3.54 -15.39 6.01
C LEU A 76 -4.61 -16.05 6.87
N GLN A 77 -4.93 -17.31 6.63
CA GLN A 77 -5.85 -18.09 7.48
C GLN A 77 -5.28 -18.29 8.89
N ASP A 78 -4.00 -18.63 8.99
CA ASP A 78 -3.33 -18.83 10.28
C ASP A 78 -3.18 -17.51 11.05
N VAL A 79 -2.99 -16.40 10.35
CA VAL A 79 -3.03 -15.04 10.92
C VAL A 79 -4.44 -14.67 11.40
N GLU A 80 -5.49 -14.95 10.62
CA GLU A 80 -6.89 -14.74 11.04
C GLU A 80 -7.28 -15.61 12.24
N ALA A 81 -6.59 -16.72 12.47
CA ALA A 81 -6.75 -17.59 13.63
C ALA A 81 -5.89 -17.18 14.85
N ASP A 82 -5.30 -15.98 14.82
CA ASP A 82 -4.47 -15.40 15.88
C ASP A 82 -3.27 -16.27 16.28
N LEU A 83 -2.70 -17.03 15.34
CA LEU A 83 -1.55 -17.90 15.61
C LEU A 83 -0.19 -17.17 15.65
N PHE A 84 -0.14 -15.91 15.19
CA PHE A 84 1.11 -15.16 15.04
C PHE A 84 0.97 -13.70 15.48
N ASP A 85 1.96 -13.22 16.23
CA ASP A 85 2.10 -11.82 16.64
C ASP A 85 2.65 -10.95 15.50
N ALA A 86 3.47 -11.54 14.63
CA ALA A 86 4.03 -10.83 13.48
C ALA A 86 4.30 -11.73 12.26
N VAL A 87 4.30 -11.11 11.09
CA VAL A 87 4.76 -11.71 9.83
C VAL A 87 6.09 -11.08 9.42
N LEU A 88 7.10 -11.91 9.24
CA LEU A 88 8.43 -11.56 8.76
C LEU A 88 8.52 -11.66 7.24
N VAL A 89 8.95 -10.57 6.61
CA VAL A 89 9.20 -10.49 5.16
C VAL A 89 10.39 -9.59 4.87
N MET A 90 11.09 -9.82 3.75
CA MET A 90 12.18 -8.94 3.33
C MET A 90 11.70 -7.51 3.05
N ASP A 91 10.54 -7.39 2.42
CA ASP A 91 9.87 -6.12 2.13
C ASP A 91 8.35 -6.32 2.20
N TYR A 92 7.63 -5.32 2.72
CA TYR A 92 6.17 -5.33 2.84
C TYR A 92 5.49 -5.56 1.47
N ASP A 93 6.06 -5.01 0.41
CA ASP A 93 5.53 -5.17 -0.95
C ASP A 93 5.58 -6.63 -1.44
N ARG A 94 6.38 -7.51 -0.81
CA ARG A 94 6.42 -8.95 -1.15
C ARG A 94 5.12 -9.68 -0.80
N LEU A 95 4.32 -9.14 0.12
CA LEU A 95 3.02 -9.70 0.44
C LEU A 95 2.03 -9.47 -0.72
N SER A 96 2.00 -8.30 -1.31
CA SER A 96 0.98 -7.90 -2.29
C SER A 96 1.42 -7.81 -3.74
N ARG A 97 2.74 -7.78 -4.00
CA ARG A 97 3.34 -7.50 -5.32
C ARG A 97 2.87 -6.17 -5.95
N GLY A 98 2.53 -5.17 -5.12
CA GLY A 98 2.09 -3.86 -5.59
C GLY A 98 0.65 -3.83 -6.11
N ASP A 99 -0.10 -4.93 -6.02
CA ASP A 99 -1.54 -4.91 -6.27
C ASP A 99 -2.27 -4.26 -5.08
N LEU A 100 -2.94 -3.14 -5.33
CA LEU A 100 -3.59 -2.34 -4.29
C LEU A 100 -4.77 -3.07 -3.63
N GLU A 101 -5.48 -3.91 -4.38
CA GLU A 101 -6.60 -4.68 -3.84
C GLU A 101 -6.09 -5.79 -2.89
N ALA A 102 -5.08 -6.54 -3.31
CA ALA A 102 -4.35 -7.47 -2.46
C ALA A 102 -3.77 -6.79 -1.21
N GLN A 103 -3.15 -5.61 -1.34
CA GLN A 103 -2.67 -4.82 -0.20
C GLN A 103 -3.79 -4.51 0.79
N GLY A 104 -4.93 -4.04 0.29
CA GLY A 104 -6.09 -3.73 1.12
C GLY A 104 -6.58 -4.93 1.91
N LYS A 105 -6.71 -6.10 1.25
CA LYS A 105 -7.12 -7.35 1.90
C LYS A 105 -6.13 -7.79 3.00
N ILE A 106 -4.84 -7.84 2.67
CA ILE A 106 -3.78 -8.27 3.59
C ILE A 106 -3.70 -7.32 4.79
N ARG A 107 -3.73 -6.00 4.55
CA ARG A 107 -3.71 -4.99 5.61
C ARG A 107 -4.89 -5.12 6.55
N ARG A 108 -6.09 -5.38 6.02
CA ARG A 108 -7.29 -5.58 6.84
C ARG A 108 -7.16 -6.80 7.75
N ILE A 109 -6.65 -7.91 7.22
CA ILE A 109 -6.45 -9.15 7.98
C ILE A 109 -5.46 -8.90 9.13
N LEU A 110 -4.29 -8.37 8.82
CA LEU A 110 -3.24 -8.04 9.80
C LEU A 110 -3.71 -7.06 10.87
N LYS A 111 -4.56 -6.09 10.49
CA LYS A 111 -5.16 -5.15 11.44
C LYS A 111 -6.13 -5.88 12.37
N ASN A 112 -7.03 -6.69 11.82
CA ASN A 112 -8.04 -7.39 12.61
C ASN A 112 -7.43 -8.38 13.62
N SER A 113 -6.35 -9.08 13.26
CA SER A 113 -5.63 -10.02 14.13
C SER A 113 -4.57 -9.36 15.00
N VAL A 114 -4.45 -8.02 14.95
CA VAL A 114 -3.42 -7.25 15.65
C VAL A 114 -1.97 -7.65 15.27
N THR A 115 -1.81 -8.40 14.18
CA THR A 115 -0.54 -8.95 13.71
C THR A 115 0.30 -7.88 13.00
N LYS A 116 1.56 -7.77 13.39
CA LYS A 116 2.50 -6.78 12.82
C LYS A 116 3.16 -7.33 11.56
N VAL A 117 3.74 -6.45 10.75
CA VAL A 117 4.69 -6.89 9.71
C VAL A 117 6.07 -6.37 10.07
N ILE A 118 7.05 -7.27 10.11
CA ILE A 118 8.43 -6.94 10.45
C ILE A 118 9.31 -7.26 9.24
N THR A 119 10.11 -6.27 8.85
CA THR A 119 11.20 -6.44 7.89
C THR A 119 12.53 -6.24 8.61
N PRO A 120 13.66 -6.65 8.01
CA PRO A 120 14.99 -6.40 8.60
C PRO A 120 15.25 -4.92 8.91
N THR A 121 14.57 -4.01 8.21
CA THR A 121 14.77 -2.57 8.32
C THR A 121 13.67 -1.83 9.07
N LYS A 122 12.46 -2.37 9.15
CA LYS A 122 11.29 -1.62 9.65
C LYS A 122 10.21 -2.54 10.23
N VAL A 123 9.55 -2.04 11.28
CA VAL A 123 8.31 -2.62 11.83
C VAL A 123 7.13 -1.80 11.33
N TYR A 124 6.15 -2.48 10.76
CA TYR A 124 4.86 -1.96 10.36
C TYR A 124 3.83 -2.41 11.38
N ASP A 125 3.41 -1.46 12.22
CA ASP A 125 2.30 -1.63 13.13
C ASP A 125 1.07 -0.92 12.55
N PHE A 126 0.08 -1.71 12.15
CA PHE A 126 -1.17 -1.21 11.58
C PHE A 126 -2.23 -0.91 12.66
N ASN A 127 -1.93 -1.20 13.91
CA ASN A 127 -2.82 -1.08 15.07
C ASN A 127 -2.39 0.05 16.00
N ASN A 128 -1.52 0.95 15.55
CA ASN A 128 -1.28 2.20 16.25
C ASN A 128 -2.53 3.09 16.14
N GLU A 129 -3.48 2.87 17.04
CA GLU A 129 -4.81 3.51 17.08
C GLU A 129 -4.71 5.04 17.06
N GLU A 130 -3.70 5.62 17.72
CA GLU A 130 -3.49 7.06 17.78
C GLU A 130 -3.04 7.64 16.44
N ALA A 131 -2.09 6.97 15.77
CA ALA A 131 -1.66 7.37 14.44
C ALA A 131 -2.78 7.17 13.40
N GLU A 132 -3.58 6.13 13.54
CA GLU A 132 -4.72 5.89 12.65
C GLU A 132 -5.83 6.93 12.83
N LEU A 133 -6.18 7.27 14.06
CA LEU A 133 -7.14 8.32 14.37
C LEU A 133 -6.73 9.68 13.77
N ILE A 134 -5.44 10.04 13.90
CA ILE A 134 -4.90 11.27 13.30
C ILE A 134 -5.03 11.23 11.78
N ASN A 135 -4.64 10.12 11.13
CA ASN A 135 -4.76 9.95 9.68
C ASN A 135 -6.23 10.04 9.19
N ASP A 136 -7.16 9.46 9.94
CA ASP A 136 -8.59 9.49 9.61
C ASP A 136 -9.14 10.92 9.69
N ILE A 137 -8.76 11.66 10.74
CA ILE A 137 -9.11 13.07 10.92
C ILE A 137 -8.54 13.91 9.77
N GLU A 138 -7.26 13.76 9.43
CA GLU A 138 -6.62 14.43 8.30
C GLU A 138 -7.31 14.12 6.97
N GLY A 139 -7.72 12.86 6.77
CA GLY A 139 -8.48 12.42 5.61
C GLY A 139 -9.85 13.12 5.52
N VAL A 140 -10.55 13.32 6.64
CA VAL A 140 -11.81 14.08 6.69
C VAL A 140 -11.60 15.53 6.27
N PHE A 141 -10.55 16.19 6.78
CA PHE A 141 -10.23 17.57 6.43
C PHE A 141 -9.85 17.71 4.95
N SER A 142 -9.00 16.82 4.44
CA SER A 142 -8.57 16.80 3.04
C SER A 142 -9.77 16.65 2.08
N ARG A 143 -10.70 15.73 2.38
CA ARG A 143 -11.94 15.57 1.59
C ARG A 143 -12.84 16.80 1.66
N ARG A 144 -12.89 17.49 2.81
CA ARG A 144 -13.67 18.73 2.96
C ARG A 144 -13.05 19.86 2.13
N GLU A 145 -11.74 20.03 2.18
CA GLU A 145 -11.01 21.04 1.41
C GLU A 145 -11.17 20.84 -0.09
N TYR A 146 -10.97 19.61 -0.58
CA TYR A 146 -11.21 19.26 -1.97
C TYR A 146 -12.64 19.61 -2.42
N ARG A 147 -13.66 19.29 -1.60
CA ARG A 147 -15.05 19.67 -1.89
C ARG A 147 -15.24 21.19 -1.93
N MET A 148 -14.57 21.95 -1.08
CA MET A 148 -14.63 23.42 -1.11
C MET A 148 -13.99 23.99 -2.37
N ILE A 149 -12.81 23.52 -2.76
CA ILE A 149 -12.14 23.91 -4.01
C ILE A 149 -13.03 23.60 -5.20
N ARG A 150 -13.57 22.38 -5.29
CA ARG A 150 -14.47 21.96 -6.36
C ARG A 150 -15.74 22.82 -6.42
N ARG A 151 -16.33 23.18 -5.27
CA ARG A 151 -17.47 24.10 -5.20
C ARG A 151 -17.10 25.49 -5.73
N ARG A 152 -15.93 26.03 -5.36
CA ARG A 152 -15.45 27.33 -5.86
C ARG A 152 -15.24 27.30 -7.37
N LEU A 153 -14.57 26.29 -7.91
CA LEU A 153 -14.36 26.12 -9.35
C LEU A 153 -15.69 26.04 -10.11
N ASN A 154 -16.64 25.24 -9.62
CA ASN A 154 -17.96 25.12 -10.24
C ASN A 154 -18.76 26.44 -10.21
N ARG A 155 -18.67 27.20 -9.12
CA ARG A 155 -19.27 28.55 -9.05
C ARG A 155 -18.61 29.50 -10.04
N GLY A 156 -17.29 29.46 -10.17
CA GLY A 156 -16.53 30.22 -11.17
C GLY A 156 -16.99 29.92 -12.60
N LYS A 157 -17.11 28.63 -12.94
CA LYS A 157 -17.65 28.18 -14.24
C LYS A 157 -19.06 28.70 -14.48
N LYS A 158 -19.98 28.54 -13.52
CA LYS A 158 -21.36 29.05 -13.63
C LYS A 158 -21.41 30.56 -13.82
N ARG A 159 -20.57 31.32 -13.11
CA ARG A 159 -20.49 32.78 -13.25
C ARG A 159 -19.95 33.18 -14.62
N GLY A 160 -18.92 32.51 -15.12
CA GLY A 160 -18.39 32.75 -16.46
C GLY A 160 -19.43 32.45 -17.55
N ALA A 161 -20.14 31.33 -17.46
CA ALA A 161 -21.22 30.98 -18.38
C ALA A 161 -22.36 32.02 -18.37
N LYS A 162 -22.77 32.50 -17.19
CA LYS A 162 -23.78 33.58 -17.06
C LYS A 162 -23.34 34.89 -17.73
N ASN A 163 -22.04 35.15 -17.81
CA ASN A 163 -21.46 36.32 -18.46
C ASN A 163 -21.21 36.11 -19.95
N GLY A 164 -21.67 35.01 -20.55
CA GLY A 164 -21.48 34.68 -21.97
C GLY A 164 -20.13 34.05 -22.31
N ASN A 165 -19.28 33.77 -21.31
CA ASN A 165 -17.97 33.17 -21.56
C ASN A 165 -18.06 31.65 -21.77
N TRP A 166 -17.24 31.14 -22.67
CA TRP A 166 -16.99 29.70 -22.78
C TRP A 166 -16.14 29.23 -21.59
N THR A 167 -16.64 28.26 -20.82
CA THR A 167 -16.04 27.85 -19.53
C THR A 167 -15.73 26.37 -19.44
N ASN A 168 -15.89 25.60 -20.52
CA ASN A 168 -15.91 24.15 -20.48
C ASN A 168 -15.08 23.52 -21.61
N GLY A 169 -13.92 22.94 -21.28
CA GLY A 169 -13.17 22.05 -22.16
C GLY A 169 -12.78 22.60 -23.54
N LYS A 170 -12.32 21.69 -24.41
CA LYS A 170 -12.03 21.99 -25.81
C LYS A 170 -13.36 22.31 -26.53
N PRO A 171 -13.45 23.44 -27.24
CA PRO A 171 -14.63 23.76 -28.05
C PRO A 171 -14.95 22.66 -29.07
N PRO A 172 -16.23 22.36 -29.33
CA PRO A 172 -16.62 21.49 -30.43
C PRO A 172 -16.32 22.14 -31.79
N PHE A 173 -15.98 21.36 -32.80
CA PHE A 173 -15.85 21.86 -34.17
C PHE A 173 -17.21 22.39 -34.69
N PRO A 174 -17.28 23.48 -35.49
CA PRO A 174 -16.21 24.29 -36.06
C PRO A 174 -15.82 25.51 -35.19
N TYR A 175 -15.99 25.46 -33.87
CA TYR A 175 -15.72 26.61 -33.02
C TYR A 175 -14.28 26.63 -32.49
N VAL A 176 -13.71 27.84 -32.39
CA VAL A 176 -12.40 28.12 -31.78
C VAL A 176 -12.58 29.07 -30.61
N TYR A 177 -11.90 28.81 -29.50
CA TYR A 177 -11.93 29.67 -28.32
C TYR A 177 -11.08 30.92 -28.54
N ASN A 178 -11.68 32.10 -28.40
CA ASN A 178 -10.95 33.36 -28.39
C ASN A 178 -10.57 33.73 -26.94
N PRO A 179 -9.27 33.75 -26.57
CA PRO A 179 -8.85 34.05 -25.21
C PRO A 179 -9.04 35.53 -24.81
N LEU A 180 -9.13 36.46 -25.78
CA LEU A 180 -9.32 37.89 -25.52
C LEU A 180 -10.78 38.21 -25.13
N THR A 181 -11.74 37.63 -25.86
CA THR A 181 -13.18 37.83 -25.61
C THR A 181 -13.78 36.75 -24.72
N LYS A 182 -13.05 35.65 -24.50
CA LYS A 182 -13.49 34.44 -23.77
C LYS A 182 -14.73 33.76 -24.37
N THR A 183 -14.96 33.94 -25.67
CA THR A 183 -16.11 33.40 -26.42
C THR A 183 -15.67 32.42 -27.51
N LEU A 184 -16.64 31.76 -28.15
CA LEU A 184 -16.41 30.90 -29.31
C LEU A 184 -16.55 31.69 -30.61
N MET A 185 -15.65 31.47 -31.57
CA MET A 185 -15.69 32.00 -32.93
C MET A 185 -15.76 30.85 -33.94
N LEU A 186 -16.40 31.05 -35.09
CA LEU A 186 -16.42 30.05 -36.17
C LEU A 186 -15.05 29.98 -36.85
N THR A 187 -14.57 28.78 -37.13
CA THR A 187 -13.50 28.56 -38.08
C THR A 187 -14.03 28.92 -39.47
N LEU A 188 -13.50 30.00 -40.05
CA LEU A 188 -13.72 30.28 -41.48
C LEU A 188 -12.93 29.22 -42.26
N ILE A 189 -13.65 28.28 -42.87
CA ILE A 189 -13.06 27.34 -43.82
C ILE A 189 -12.96 28.13 -45.15
N SER A 190 -11.75 28.57 -45.50
CA SER A 190 -11.42 29.05 -46.85
C SER A 190 -11.05 27.87 -47.75
#